data_AF-A0AAV6KKG7-F1
#
_entry.id   AF-A0AAV6KKG7-F1
#
_cell.length_a   1.000
_cell.length_b   1.000
_cell.length_c   1.000
_cell.angle_alpha   90.00
_cell.angle_beta   90.00
_cell.angle_gamma   90.00
#
_symmetry.space_group_name_H-M   'P 1'
#
loop_
_entity.id
_entity.type
_entity.pdbx_description
1 polymer ?
#
loop_
_entity_poly.entity_id
_entity_poly.type
_entity_poly.pdbx_seq_one_letter_code
_entity_poly.pdbx_strand_id
1 'polypeptide(L)'
;MVYGLNLARERFSLWNNLRTLFPVIGSSAWTLMGDFNVVRSPIERLVGFDESAAADFNRCLEDINMQDMFTKGYWYTWTNKGGGGGGVYWD
;
A
#
# COMPACT_ATOMS: atom_id res chain seq x y z
N MET A 1 -3.67 -5.79 -11.13
CA MET A 1 -2.42 -5.63 -10.35
C MET A 1 -1.99 -4.20 -10.48
N VAL A 2 -1.86 -3.48 -9.36
CA VAL A 2 -1.51 -2.05 -9.32
C VAL A 2 -0.09 -1.88 -8.80
N TYR A 3 0.64 -0.91 -9.33
CA TYR A 3 1.97 -0.53 -8.87
C TYR A 3 1.99 0.97 -8.54
N GLY A 4 2.20 1.29 -7.27
CA GLY A 4 2.44 2.64 -6.77
C GLY A 4 3.94 2.93 -6.85
N LEU A 5 4.31 3.98 -7.56
CA LEU A 5 5.70 4.39 -7.68
C LEU A 5 6.27 4.91 -6.33
N ASN A 6 7.60 4.91 -6.23
CA ASN A 6 8.30 5.28 -4.99
C ASN A 6 8.18 6.76 -4.62
N LEU A 7 7.90 7.64 -5.59
CA LEU A 7 7.75 9.07 -5.35
C LEU A 7 6.30 9.42 -5.00
N ALA A 8 6.11 10.19 -3.92
CA ALA A 8 4.78 10.62 -3.46
C ALA A 8 3.94 11.30 -4.55
N ARG A 9 4.58 12.15 -5.36
CA ARG A 9 3.92 12.83 -6.50
C ARG A 9 3.36 11.85 -7.53
N GLU A 10 4.03 10.72 -7.75
CA GLU A 10 3.61 9.74 -8.74
C GLU A 10 2.45 8.88 -8.22
N ARG A 11 2.40 8.64 -6.91
CA ARG A 11 1.26 7.97 -6.25
C ARG A 11 -0.03 8.77 -6.31
N PHE A 12 0.05 10.10 -6.32
CA PHE A 12 -1.14 10.96 -6.44
C PHE A 12 -1.97 10.67 -7.70
N SER A 13 -1.31 10.43 -8.83
CA SER A 13 -1.98 10.04 -10.08
C SER A 13 -2.72 8.70 -9.93
N LEU A 14 -2.08 7.73 -9.27
CA LEU A 14 -2.70 6.44 -8.99
C LEU A 14 -3.95 6.58 -8.11
N TRP A 15 -3.87 7.37 -7.03
CA TRP A 15 -5.01 7.61 -6.14
C TRP A 15 -6.20 8.24 -6.88
N ASN A 16 -5.93 9.22 -7.74
CA ASN A 16 -6.98 9.85 -8.54
C ASN A 16 -7.61 8.86 -9.54
N ASN A 17 -6.80 8.02 -10.19
CA ASN A 17 -7.33 6.99 -11.09
C ASN A 17 -8.24 6.01 -10.34
N LEU A 18 -7.89 5.60 -9.12
CA LEU A 18 -8.73 4.74 -8.31
C LEU A 18 -10.06 5.41 -7.94
N ARG A 19 -10.02 6.69 -7.55
CA ARG A 19 -11.25 7.49 -7.28
C ARG A 19 -12.13 7.62 -8.51
N THR A 20 -11.56 7.77 -9.69
CA THR A 20 -12.32 7.85 -10.96
C THR A 20 -12.90 6.49 -11.35
N LEU A 21 -12.21 5.38 -11.07
CA LEU A 21 -12.70 4.03 -11.39
C LEU A 21 -13.80 3.58 -10.43
N PHE A 22 -13.77 4.00 -9.16
CA PHE A 22 -14.75 3.60 -8.15
C PHE A 22 -16.22 3.73 -8.60
N PRO A 23 -16.71 4.90 -9.09
CA PRO A 23 -18.08 5.03 -9.55
C PRO A 23 -18.38 4.20 -10.82
N VAL A 24 -17.37 3.86 -11.62
CA VAL A 24 -17.53 3.01 -12.82
C VAL A 24 -17.76 1.55 -12.42
N ILE A 25 -17.10 1.07 -11.37
CA ILE A 25 -17.29 -0.29 -10.82
C ILE A 25 -18.67 -0.42 -10.17
N GLY A 26 -19.18 0.67 -9.60
CA GLY A 26 -20.50 0.74 -9.00
C GLY A 26 -20.63 -0.17 -7.77
N SER A 27 -21.73 -0.91 -7.68
CA SER A 27 -22.05 -1.77 -6.52
C SER A 27 -21.40 -3.16 -6.57
N SER A 28 -20.53 -3.42 -7.54
CA SER A 28 -19.89 -4.73 -7.71
C SER A 28 -18.83 -4.94 -6.64
N ALA A 29 -18.75 -6.15 -6.06
CA ALA A 29 -17.64 -6.51 -5.19
C ALA A 29 -16.34 -6.56 -6.00
N TRP A 30 -15.30 -5.89 -5.52
CA TRP A 30 -13.99 -5.85 -6.17
C TRP A 30 -12.87 -5.85 -5.14
N THR A 31 -11.70 -6.34 -5.53
CA THR A 31 -10.51 -6.38 -4.68
C THR A 31 -9.38 -5.65 -5.39
N LEU A 32 -8.68 -4.81 -4.65
CA LEU A 32 -7.48 -4.14 -5.12
C LEU A 32 -6.25 -4.88 -4.59
N MET A 33 -5.42 -5.39 -5.49
CA MET A 33 -4.14 -6.04 -5.17
C MET A 33 -3.01 -5.38 -5.94
N GLY A 34 -1.94 -5.04 -5.22
CA GLY A 34 -0.81 -4.33 -5.79
C GLY A 34 0.29 -4.07 -4.78
N ASP A 35 1.40 -3.54 -5.28
CA ASP A 35 2.46 -2.95 -4.48
C ASP A 35 2.27 -1.44 -4.49
N PHE A 36 1.95 -0.85 -3.33
CA PHE A 36 1.66 0.57 -3.21
C PHE A 36 2.88 1.41 -2.80
N ASN A 37 3.99 0.76 -2.42
CA ASN A 37 5.18 1.39 -1.85
C ASN A 37 4.91 2.35 -0.67
N VAL A 38 3.78 2.16 0.04
CA VAL A 38 3.36 2.93 1.22
C VAL A 38 2.70 1.97 2.21
N VAL A 39 3.01 2.15 3.49
CA VAL A 39 2.36 1.45 4.61
C VAL A 39 1.28 2.34 5.22
N ARG A 40 0.24 1.76 5.80
CA ARG A 40 -0.92 2.50 6.36
C ARG A 40 -0.68 2.96 7.79
N SER A 41 0.16 2.24 8.52
CA SER A 41 0.42 2.46 9.95
C SER A 41 1.90 2.35 10.28
N PRO A 42 2.41 3.08 11.29
CA PRO A 42 3.79 2.96 11.73
C PRO A 42 4.16 1.55 12.21
N ILE A 43 3.19 0.75 12.69
CA ILE A 43 3.46 -0.63 13.15
C ILE A 43 3.87 -1.57 11.99
N GLU A 44 3.48 -1.23 10.77
CA GLU A 44 3.74 -2.02 9.56
C GLU A 44 5.14 -1.75 8.98
N ARG A 45 5.93 -0.87 9.60
CA ARG A 45 7.27 -0.50 9.13
C ARG A 45 8.25 -0.31 10.27
N LEU A 46 9.37 -1.03 10.18
CA LEU A 46 10.42 -0.98 11.21
C LEU A 46 11.18 0.35 11.24
N VAL A 47 11.43 0.98 10.08
CA VAL A 47 12.22 2.22 9.98
C VAL A 47 11.69 3.12 8.84
N GLY A 48 11.63 4.44 9.09
CA GLY A 48 11.34 5.44 8.07
C GLY A 48 9.88 5.48 7.62
N PHE A 49 8.96 5.57 8.58
CA PHE A 49 7.54 5.78 8.33
C PHE A 49 7.29 7.21 7.82
N ASP A 50 6.62 7.32 6.68
CA ASP A 50 6.20 8.60 6.10
C ASP A 50 4.71 8.80 6.43
N GLU A 51 4.45 9.55 7.49
CA GLU A 51 3.09 9.82 7.99
C GLU A 51 2.22 10.54 6.96
N SER A 52 2.81 11.46 6.18
CA SER A 52 2.10 12.18 5.13
C SER A 52 1.66 11.23 4.02
N ALA A 53 2.57 10.38 3.55
CA ALA A 53 2.24 9.38 2.53
C ALA A 53 1.19 8.37 3.03
N ALA A 54 1.27 7.95 4.29
CA ALA A 54 0.30 7.06 4.90
C ALA A 54 -1.09 7.71 5.01
N ALA A 55 -1.15 8.97 5.45
CA ALA A 55 -2.41 9.73 5.53
C ALA A 55 -3.07 9.90 4.15
N ASP A 56 -2.29 10.25 3.13
CA ASP A 56 -2.79 10.38 1.75
C ASP A 56 -3.35 9.05 1.22
N PHE A 57 -2.66 7.94 1.51
CA PHE A 57 -3.11 6.61 1.11
C PHE A 57 -4.39 6.19 1.85
N ASN A 58 -4.44 6.37 3.17
CA ASN A 58 -5.63 6.08 3.98
C ASN A 58 -6.85 6.87 3.49
N ARG A 59 -6.68 8.16 3.18
CA ARG A 59 -7.75 8.98 2.61
C ARG A 59 -8.21 8.46 1.25
N CYS A 60 -7.29 8.01 0.39
CA CYS A 60 -7.67 7.38 -0.87
C CYS A 60 -8.54 6.14 -0.67
N LEU A 61 -8.20 5.28 0.31
CA LEU A 61 -8.98 4.07 0.62
C LEU A 61 -10.36 4.42 1.17
N GLU A 62 -10.46 5.45 2.02
CA GLU A 62 -11.73 5.97 2.52
C GLU A 62 -12.62 6.50 1.37
N ASP A 63 -12.06 7.28 0.46
CA ASP A 63 -12.78 7.85 -0.69
C ASP A 63 -13.38 6.78 -1.61
N ILE A 64 -12.78 5.59 -1.68
CA ILE A 64 -13.24 4.45 -2.50
C ILE A 64 -13.89 3.33 -1.67
N ASN A 65 -14.19 3.60 -0.40
CA ASN A 65 -14.80 2.68 0.56
C ASN A 65 -14.11 1.30 0.64
N MET A 66 -12.77 1.31 0.68
CA MET A 66 -11.96 0.11 0.81
C MET A 66 -11.49 -0.13 2.25
N GLN A 67 -11.37 -1.40 2.58
CA GLN A 67 -10.81 -1.89 3.84
C GLN A 67 -9.73 -2.91 3.56
N ASP A 68 -8.80 -3.07 4.51
CA ASP A 68 -7.77 -4.10 4.38
C ASP A 68 -8.40 -5.48 4.41
N MET A 69 -7.95 -6.31 3.48
CA MET A 69 -8.16 -7.73 3.58
C MET A 69 -7.07 -8.31 4.48
N PHE A 70 -7.43 -8.71 5.71
CA PHE A 70 -6.50 -9.38 6.59
C PHE A 70 -5.98 -10.65 5.93
N THR A 71 -4.67 -10.73 5.74
CA THR A 71 -4.02 -11.96 5.29
C THR A 71 -3.44 -12.69 6.50
N LYS A 72 -3.57 -14.02 6.53
CA LYS A 72 -2.77 -14.85 7.45
C LYS A 72 -1.45 -15.13 6.73
N GLY A 73 -0.35 -14.55 7.20
CA GLY A 73 0.95 -14.67 6.55
C GLY A 73 2.01 -13.78 7.21
N TYR A 74 3.10 -13.52 6.49
CA TYR A 74 4.21 -12.72 6.96
C TYR A 74 3.82 -11.25 7.22
N TRP A 75 4.26 -10.70 8.34
CA TRP A 75 3.96 -9.33 8.79
C TRP A 75 4.56 -8.23 7.90
N TYR A 76 5.59 -8.56 7.12
CA TYR A 76 6.28 -7.63 6.23
C TYR A 76 6.35 -8.20 4.81
N THR A 77 6.06 -7.35 3.82
CA THR A 77 6.02 -7.75 2.41
C THR A 77 7.32 -7.45 1.66
N TRP A 78 8.25 -6.68 2.25
CA TRP A 78 9.51 -6.31 1.60
C TRP A 78 10.62 -5.91 2.58
N THR A 79 11.89 -6.16 2.20
CA THR A 79 13.09 -5.71 2.92
C THR A 79 14.18 -5.23 1.96
N ASN A 80 14.72 -4.04 2.23
CA ASN A 80 15.96 -3.57 1.63
C ASN A 80 17.14 -4.21 2.40
N LYS A 81 17.50 -5.46 2.07
CA LYS A 81 18.77 -6.02 2.56
C LYS A 81 19.90 -5.20 1.94
N GLY A 82 20.46 -4.25 2.70
CA GLY A 82 21.73 -3.62 2.36
C GLY A 82 22.76 -4.73 2.18
N GLY A 83 23.52 -4.72 1.08
CA GLY A 83 24.49 -5.74 0.73
C GLY A 83 25.51 -5.98 1.85
N GLY A 84 25.24 -6.97 2.68
CA GLY A 84 26.07 -7.40 3.80
C GLY A 84 25.47 -8.69 4.36
N GLY A 85 26.17 -9.81 4.14
CA GLY A 85 25.68 -11.15 4.39
C GLY A 85 25.00 -11.33 5.75
N GLY A 86 23.79 -11.86 5.71
CA GLY A 86 22.98 -12.15 6.88
C GLY A 86 21.61 -12.61 6.40
N GLY A 87 21.53 -13.88 6.00
CA GLY A 87 20.26 -14.53 5.72
C GLY A 87 19.39 -14.49 6.97
N VAL A 88 18.46 -13.54 7.03
CA VAL A 88 17.36 -13.62 7.98
C VAL A 88 16.34 -14.57 7.38
N TYR A 89 16.34 -15.79 7.92
CA TYR A 89 15.29 -16.78 7.78
C TYR A 89 13.98 -16.21 8.35
N TRP A 90 12.86 -16.60 7.77
CA TRP A 90 11.55 -16.45 8.41
C TRP A 90 10.85 -17.81 8.28
N ASP A 91 10.48 -18.39 9.42
CA ASP A 91 9.52 -19.50 9.53
C ASP A 91 8.14 -19.10 8.98
#